data_AF-A0A925G063-F1
#
_entry.id   AF-A0A925G063-F1
#
_cell.length_a   1.000
_cell.length_b   1.000
_cell.length_c   1.000
_cell.angle_alpha   90.00
_cell.angle_beta   90.00
_cell.angle_gamma   90.00
#
_symmetry.space_group_name_H-M   'P 1'
#
loop_
_entity.id
_entity.type
_entity.pdbx_description
1 polymer ?
#
loop_
_entity_poly.entity_id
_entity_poly.type
_entity_poly.pdbx_seq_one_letter_code
_entity_poly.pdbx_strand_id
1 'polypeptide(L)'
;MLKRGLGKKNLVGLDIGSSSVKAVELDGKRGSLQLVSLGYENLQPDSIVDGQIMELNNVSNVIANIFREHQIKTDRVAAGVSGHSVIVKNIVVPQMSEEELDESID
;
A
#
# COMPACT_ATOMS: atom_id res chain seq x y z
N MET A 1 -3.28 27.63 -21.76
CA MET A 1 -4.14 26.48 -22.14
C MET A 1 -3.58 25.21 -21.49
N LEU A 2 -3.85 24.97 -20.19
CA LEU A 2 -3.45 23.72 -19.52
C LEU A 2 -4.64 22.77 -19.54
N LYS A 3 -4.67 21.87 -20.52
CA LYS A 3 -5.52 20.69 -20.43
C LYS A 3 -4.93 19.80 -19.33
N ARG A 4 -5.43 19.91 -18.10
CA ARG A 4 -5.40 18.80 -17.13
C ARG A 4 -6.20 17.68 -17.79
N GLY A 5 -5.51 16.84 -18.55
CA GLY A 5 -6.08 15.59 -19.01
C GLY A 5 -6.63 14.84 -17.81
N LEU A 6 -7.71 14.11 -18.00
CA LEU A 6 -8.25 13.14 -17.04
C LEU A 6 -7.21 12.01 -16.86
N GLY A 7 -6.05 12.36 -16.30
CA GLY A 7 -4.86 11.54 -16.21
C GLY A 7 -5.09 10.41 -15.23
N LYS A 8 -4.55 9.24 -15.58
CA LYS A 8 -4.42 8.09 -14.69
C LYS A 8 -4.15 8.58 -13.27
N LYS A 9 -5.02 8.20 -12.33
CA LYS A 9 -4.81 8.55 -10.93
C LYS A 9 -3.54 7.81 -10.46
N ASN A 10 -2.44 8.53 -10.32
CA ASN A 10 -1.18 8.00 -9.80
C ASN A 10 -1.42 7.26 -8.48
N LEU A 11 -0.68 6.18 -8.28
CA LEU A 11 -0.78 5.29 -7.13
C LEU A 11 0.61 5.19 -6.48
N VAL A 12 0.63 5.27 -5.16
CA VAL A 12 1.85 5.05 -4.38
C VAL A 12 1.81 3.63 -3.81
N GLY A 13 2.84 2.82 -4.07
CA GLY A 13 3.08 1.60 -3.32
C GLY A 13 3.68 1.96 -1.97
N LEU A 14 3.03 1.59 -0.87
CA LEU A 14 3.48 1.84 0.49
C LEU A 14 3.78 0.51 1.19
N ASP A 15 5.05 0.30 1.52
CA ASP A 15 5.53 -0.83 2.31
C ASP A 15 5.77 -0.36 3.75
N ILE A 16 4.99 -0.90 4.69
CA ILE A 16 5.07 -0.59 6.11
C ILE A 16 5.70 -1.80 6.81
N GLY A 17 7.02 -1.78 6.96
CA GLY A 17 7.77 -2.83 7.64
C GLY A 17 7.99 -2.52 9.12
N SER A 18 8.48 -3.50 9.88
CA SER A 18 8.74 -3.33 11.32
C SER A 18 9.81 -2.30 11.67
N SER A 19 10.71 -2.00 10.74
CA SER A 19 11.86 -1.10 10.94
C SER A 19 11.79 0.18 10.13
N SER A 20 11.00 0.21 9.05
CA SER A 20 10.99 1.33 8.10
C SER A 20 9.74 1.35 7.26
N VAL A 21 9.38 2.54 6.79
CA VAL A 21 8.34 2.78 5.80
C VAL A 21 8.98 3.17 4.48
N LYS A 22 8.47 2.62 3.38
CA LYS A 22 8.93 2.91 2.02
C LYS A 22 7.73 3.32 1.16
N ALA A 23 7.86 4.41 0.42
CA ALA A 23 6.86 4.86 -0.53
C ALA A 23 7.46 4.92 -1.93
N VAL A 24 6.76 4.35 -2.91
CA VAL A 24 7.18 4.35 -4.31
C VAL A 24 6.03 4.86 -5.18
N GLU A 25 6.23 5.97 -5.87
CA GLU A 25 5.32 6.45 -6.91
C GLU A 25 5.87 6.08 -8.28
N LEU A 26 5.09 5.31 -9.04
CA LEU A 26 5.39 4.96 -10.43
C LEU A 26 4.38 5.63 -11.37
N ASP A 27 4.87 6.10 -12.51
CA ASP A 27 4.02 6.53 -13.62
C ASP A 27 4.30 5.66 -14.86
N GLY A 28 3.36 5.66 -15.80
CA GLY A 28 3.49 5.00 -17.09
C GLY A 28 2.46 3.90 -17.32
N LYS A 29 2.86 2.89 -18.10
CA LYS A 29 2.01 1.78 -18.54
C LYS A 29 2.74 0.47 -18.31
N ARG A 30 1.99 -0.64 -18.35
CA ARG A 30 2.59 -1.99 -18.31
C ARG A 30 3.65 -2.11 -19.41
N GLY A 31 4.88 -2.48 -19.02
CA GLY A 31 6.04 -2.56 -19.92
C GLY A 31 6.82 -1.26 -20.10
N SER A 32 6.37 -0.13 -19.55
CA SER A 32 7.05 1.17 -19.59
C SER A 32 6.75 1.97 -18.32
N LEU A 33 7.30 1.52 -17.20
CA LEU A 33 7.14 2.18 -15.90
C LEU A 33 8.34 3.09 -15.64
N GLN A 34 8.08 4.24 -15.04
CA GLN A 34 9.09 5.19 -14.60
C GLN A 34 8.92 5.48 -13.11
N LEU A 35 10.03 5.53 -12.38
CA LEU A 35 10.06 6.01 -11.00
C LEU A 35 9.85 7.52 -10.99
N VAL A 36 8.79 7.96 -10.32
CA VAL A 36 8.49 9.38 -10.09
C VAL A 36 9.06 9.82 -8.75
N SER A 37 8.84 9.01 -7.72
CA SER A 37 9.24 9.32 -6.36
C SER A 37 9.56 8.07 -5.56
N LEU A 38 10.55 8.17 -4.69
CA LEU A 38 10.97 7.15 -3.73
C LEU A 38 11.20 7.82 -2.39
N GLY A 39 10.46 7.39 -1.37
CA GLY A 39 10.66 7.80 0.01
C GLY A 39 10.99 6.63 0.92
N TYR A 40 11.82 6.90 1.93
CA TYR A 40 12.30 5.92 2.89
C TYR A 40 12.55 6.62 4.23
N GLU A 41 11.94 6.10 5.29
CA GLU A 41 12.22 6.56 6.65
C GLU A 41 12.22 5.38 7.63
N ASN A 42 13.06 5.48 8.65
CA ASN A 42 13.13 4.50 9.73
C ASN A 42 11.99 4.74 10.73
N LEU A 43 11.45 3.64 11.27
CA LEU A 43 10.56 3.66 12.41
C LEU A 43 11.36 3.58 13.71
N GLN A 44 10.76 4.05 14.81
CA GLN A 44 11.31 3.80 16.13
C GLN A 44 11.21 2.30 16.44
N PRO A 45 12.16 1.74 17.21
CA PRO A 45 12.03 0.38 17.73
C PRO A 45 10.67 0.16 18.38
N ASP A 46 10.13 -1.04 18.23
CA ASP A 46 8.85 -1.49 18.80
C ASP A 46 7.60 -0.76 18.28
N SER A 47 7.71 0.16 17.30
CA SER A 47 6.54 0.82 16.68
C SER A 47 5.60 -0.16 16.00
N ILE A 48 6.16 -1.27 15.50
CA ILE A 48 5.41 -2.37 14.88
C ILE A 48 5.99 -3.69 15.38
N VAL A 49 5.14 -4.53 15.98
CA VAL A 49 5.49 -5.84 16.54
C VAL A 49 4.53 -6.88 15.97
N ASP A 50 5.07 -7.98 15.41
CA ASP A 50 4.29 -9.05 14.77
C ASP A 50 3.25 -8.57 13.74
N GLY A 51 3.57 -7.50 13.02
CA GLY A 51 2.69 -6.89 12.01
C GLY A 51 1.59 -6.00 12.58
N GLN A 52 1.53 -5.81 13.90
CA GLN A 52 0.62 -4.89 14.57
C GLN A 52 1.29 -3.56 14.83
N ILE A 53 0.57 -2.46 14.56
CA ILE A 53 1.03 -1.11 14.83
C ILE A 53 0.80 -0.80 16.31
N MET A 54 1.89 -0.69 17.08
CA MET A 54 1.85 -0.36 18.50
C MET A 54 1.81 1.16 18.71
N GLU A 55 2.58 1.90 17.91
CA GLU A 55 2.71 3.35 18.00
C GLU A 55 2.12 4.05 16.76
N LEU A 56 0.79 4.12 16.70
CA LEU A 56 0.05 4.67 15.56
C LEU A 56 0.51 6.08 15.16
N ASN A 57 0.76 6.94 16.14
CA ASN A 57 1.18 8.32 15.90
C ASN A 57 2.60 8.39 15.32
N ASN A 58 3.50 7.49 15.70
CA ASN A 58 4.85 7.45 15.13
C ASN A 58 4.78 7.06 13.66
N VAL A 59 4.08 5.97 13.35
CA VAL A 59 3.94 5.45 11.98
C VAL A 59 3.23 6.46 11.07
N SER A 60 2.15 7.09 11.54
CA SER A 60 1.41 8.08 10.73
C SER A 60 2.24 9.33 10.44
N ASN A 61 3.02 9.82 11.42
CA ASN A 61 3.91 10.95 11.22
C ASN A 61 5.02 10.64 10.21
N VAL A 62 5.61 9.44 10.27
CA VAL A 62 6.63 8.99 9.31
C VAL A 62 6.05 8.92 7.89
N ILE A 63 4.86 8.36 7.72
CA ILE A 63 4.18 8.34 6.41
C ILE A 63 3.93 9.78 5.91
N ALA A 64 3.43 10.67 6.78
CA ALA A 64 3.14 12.06 6.41
C ALA A 64 4.42 12.83 6.05
N ASN A 65 5.53 12.57 6.74
CA ASN A 65 6.83 13.17 6.46
C ASN A 65 7.34 12.73 5.08
N ILE A 66 7.31 11.43 4.78
CA ILE A 66 7.68 10.90 3.47
C ILE A 66 6.90 11.62 2.35
N PHE A 67 5.58 11.74 2.48
CA PHE A 67 4.76 12.38 1.45
C PHE A 67 5.10 13.87 1.27
N ARG A 68 5.37 14.56 2.38
CA ARG A 68 5.75 15.98 2.37
C ARG A 68 7.13 16.22 1.76
N GLU A 69 8.14 15.46 2.20
CA GLU A 69 9.54 15.62 1.76
C GLU A 69 9.72 15.24 0.30
N HIS A 70 9.03 14.19 -0.14
CA HIS A 70 9.13 13.69 -1.50
C HIS A 70 8.07 14.28 -2.45
N GLN A 71 7.32 15.30 -2.00
CA GLN A 71 6.32 16.04 -2.77
C GLN A 71 5.27 15.14 -3.45
N ILE A 72 4.93 14.02 -2.83
CA ILE A 72 3.93 13.07 -3.32
C ILE A 72 2.55 13.71 -3.14
N LYS A 73 1.83 13.93 -4.25
CA LYS A 73 0.56 14.69 -4.25
C LYS A 73 -0.69 13.82 -4.26
N THR A 74 -0.56 12.57 -4.70
CA THR A 74 -1.68 11.62 -4.71
C THR A 74 -1.90 11.08 -3.30
N ASP A 75 -3.15 10.95 -2.90
CA ASP A 75 -3.59 10.29 -1.65
C ASP A 75 -3.89 8.79 -1.88
N ARG A 76 -3.80 8.32 -3.12
CA ARG A 76 -4.06 6.93 -3.46
C ARG A 76 -2.86 6.07 -3.18
N VAL A 77 -3.05 5.14 -2.26
CA VAL A 77 -2.02 4.21 -1.81
C VAL A 77 -2.48 2.77 -2.01
N ALA A 78 -1.55 1.91 -2.43
CA ALA A 78 -1.67 0.47 -2.29
C ALA A 78 -0.63 -0.02 -1.28
N ALA A 79 -1.09 -0.73 -0.26
CA ALA A 79 -0.25 -1.34 0.76
C ALA A 79 -0.61 -2.82 0.88
N GLY A 80 0.35 -3.63 1.35
CA GLY A 80 0.15 -5.03 1.66
C GLY A 80 0.00 -5.26 3.15
N VAL A 81 -0.80 -6.25 3.54
CA VAL A 81 -0.81 -6.83 4.89
C VAL A 81 -0.03 -8.14 4.84
N SER A 82 0.81 -8.40 5.85
CA SER A 82 1.66 -9.58 5.90
C SER A 82 1.84 -10.07 7.33
N GLY A 83 2.43 -11.27 7.47
CA GLY A 83 2.71 -11.89 8.76
C GLY A 83 1.55 -12.75 9.27
N HIS A 84 1.45 -12.90 10.58
CA HIS A 84 0.45 -13.75 11.26
C HIS A 84 -0.99 -13.21 11.16
N SER A 85 -1.17 -12.01 10.60
CA SER A 85 -2.47 -11.36 10.40
C SER A 85 -3.23 -11.87 9.17
N VAL A 86 -2.59 -12.67 8.31
CA VAL A 86 -3.20 -13.17 7.06
C VAL A 86 -3.06 -14.69 6.99
N ILE A 87 -4.17 -15.37 6.70
CA ILE A 87 -4.21 -16.80 6.39
C ILE A 87 -4.52 -16.95 4.89
N VAL A 88 -3.65 -17.64 4.15
CA VAL A 88 -3.89 -17.99 2.74
C VAL A 88 -4.19 -19.49 2.67
N LYS A 89 -5.40 -19.83 2.25
CA LYS A 89 -5.85 -21.23 2.12
C LYS A 89 -6.49 -21.46 0.77
N ASN A 90 -5.95 -22.41 0.02
CA ASN A 90 -6.62 -22.93 -1.18
C ASN A 90 -7.69 -23.94 -0.75
N ILE A 91 -8.93 -23.72 -1.20
CA ILE A 91 -10.06 -24.63 -0.99
C ILE A 91 -10.60 -25.13 -2.33
N VAL A 92 -11.23 -26.30 -2.32
CA VAL A 92 -11.96 -26.84 -3.47
C VAL A 92 -13.44 -26.69 -3.18
N VAL A 93 -14.14 -26.01 -4.07
CA VAL A 93 -15.59 -25.80 -4.00
C VAL A 93 -16.25 -26.33 -5.27
N PRO A 94 -17.53 -26.74 -5.22
CA PRO A 94 -18.29 -27.07 -6.43
C PRO A 94 -18.35 -25.88 -7.40
N GLN A 95 -18.65 -26.15 -8.67
CA GLN A 95 -18.90 -25.08 -9.63
C GLN A 95 -20.25 -24.40 -9.33
N MET A 96 -20.22 -23.09 -9.18
CA MET A 96 -21.37 -22.23 -8.82
C MET A 96 -21.22 -20.83 -9.45
N SER A 97 -22.22 -19.95 -9.32
CA SER A 97 -22.08 -18.54 -9.74
C SER A 97 -21.16 -17.75 -8.79
N GLU A 98 -20.76 -16.53 -9.19
CA GLU A 98 -19.93 -15.66 -8.34
C GLU A 98 -20.70 -15.22 -7.09
N GLU A 99 -22.00 -14.93 -7.23
CA GLU A 99 -22.87 -14.57 -6.11
C GLU A 99 -23.05 -15.72 -5.11
N GLU A 100 -23.26 -16.95 -5.59
CA GLU A 100 -23.38 -18.14 -4.74
C GLU A 100 -22.07 -18.45 -4.00
N LEU A 101 -20.93 -18.21 -4.67
CA LEU A 101 -19.61 -18.39 -4.07
C LEU A 101 -19.39 -17.41 -2.91
N ASP A 102 -19.72 -16.13 -3.11
CA ASP A 102 -19.61 -15.09 -2.09
C ASP A 102 -20.52 -15.38 -0.87
N GLU A 103 -21.71 -15.97 -1.07
CA GLU A 103 -22.57 -16.41 0.03
C GLU A 103 -22.03 -17.65 0.77
N SER A 104 -21.22 -18.47 0.10
CA SER A 104 -20.69 -19.72 0.65
C SER A 104 -19.38 -19.57 1.42
N ILE A 105 -18.71 -18.41 1.27
CA ILE A 105 -17.43 -18.10 1.91
C ILE A 105 -17.69 -17.04 3.00
N ASP A 106 -17.51 -17.42 4.26
CA ASP A 106 -17.45 -16.51 5.42
C ASP A 106 -16.09 -15.79 5.53
#